data_AF-A0A2D6W423-F1
#
_entry.id   AF-A0A2D6W423-F1
#
_cell.length_a   1.000
_cell.length_b   1.000
_cell.length_c   1.000
_cell.angle_alpha   90.00
_cell.angle_beta   90.00
_cell.angle_gamma   90.00
#
_symmetry.space_group_name_H-M   'P 1'
#
loop_
_entity.id
_entity.type
_entity.pdbx_description
1 polymer ?
#
loop_
_entity_poly.entity_id
_entity_poly.type
_entity_poly.pdbx_seq_one_letter_code
_entity_poly.pdbx_strand_id
1 'polypeptide(L)'
;MRKIVVVLLFLMVLVASCEPLEEPKEPVCGDNICQENEEESGCKADCGGFEGITKKQCDDAYGHWNECGSPCAGTGADICIQVCREQCECGGIAGFGCPSGYNCKLSGKIADEMGVCVSG
;
A
#
# COMPACT_ATOMS: atom_id res chain seq x y z
N MET A 1 -17.55 40.97 43.46
CA MET A 1 -16.25 40.74 42.78
C MET A 1 -15.87 39.27 42.68
N ARG A 2 -15.86 38.47 43.76
CA ARG A 2 -15.49 37.03 43.73
C ARG A 2 -16.30 36.15 42.75
N LYS A 3 -17.62 36.40 42.61
CA LYS A 3 -18.50 35.66 41.68
C LYS A 3 -18.23 35.97 40.20
N ILE A 4 -17.79 37.20 39.88
CA ILE A 4 -17.50 37.63 38.50
C ILE A 4 -16.21 36.99 37.99
N VAL A 5 -15.20 36.85 38.86
CA VAL A 5 -13.92 36.20 38.53
C VAL A 5 -14.11 34.71 38.22
N VAL A 6 -14.98 34.01 38.97
CA VAL A 6 -15.27 32.58 38.73
C VAL A 6 -16.01 32.37 37.41
N VAL A 7 -16.95 33.25 37.05
CA VAL A 7 -17.67 33.16 35.77
C VAL A 7 -16.73 33.42 34.58
N LEU A 8 -15.81 34.38 34.69
CA LEU A 8 -14.80 34.65 33.66
C LEU A 8 -13.81 33.50 33.48
N LEU A 9 -13.38 32.86 34.57
CA LEU A 9 -12.51 31.68 34.52
C LEU A 9 -13.23 30.47 33.89
N PHE A 10 -14.50 30.25 34.22
CA PHE A 10 -15.29 29.18 33.61
C PHE A 10 -15.52 29.40 32.11
N LEU A 11 -15.76 30.65 31.70
CA LEU A 11 -15.90 31.00 30.28
C LEU A 11 -14.61 30.77 29.50
N MET A 12 -13.45 31.15 30.06
CA MET A 12 -12.15 30.92 29.39
C MET A 12 -11.82 29.44 29.19
N VAL A 13 -12.18 28.56 30.14
CA VAL A 13 -11.97 27.12 30.00
C VAL A 13 -12.85 26.53 28.89
N LEU A 14 -14.06 27.05 28.69
CA LEU A 14 -14.97 26.59 27.63
C LEU A 14 -14.48 26.96 26.22
N VAL A 15 -13.83 28.11 26.02
CA VAL A 15 -13.34 28.52 24.69
C VAL A 15 -12.05 27.78 24.29
N ALA A 16 -11.25 27.33 25.26
CA ALA A 16 -10.00 26.60 25.00
C ALA A 16 -10.21 25.12 24.60
N SER A 17 -11.44 24.61 24.72
CA SER A 17 -11.77 23.20 24.44
C SER A 17 -12.50 22.99 23.11
N CYS A 18 -12.57 24.01 22.24
CA CYS A 18 -13.01 23.83 20.87
C CYS A 18 -11.88 23.20 20.05
N GLU A 19 -11.78 21.87 20.10
CA GLU A 19 -11.02 21.11 19.11
C GLU A 19 -11.76 21.24 17.76
N PRO A 20 -11.08 21.60 16.66
CA PRO A 20 -11.71 21.56 15.35
C PRO A 20 -12.15 20.12 15.07
N LEU A 21 -13.44 19.92 14.80
CA LEU A 21 -13.95 18.66 14.30
C LEU A 21 -13.39 18.50 12.88
N GLU A 22 -12.32 17.75 12.73
CA GLU A 22 -11.80 17.37 11.41
C GLU A 22 -12.88 16.55 10.70
N GLU A 23 -13.41 17.09 9.60
CA GLU A 23 -14.35 16.39 8.75
C GLU A 23 -13.64 15.17 8.14
N PRO A 24 -14.21 13.95 8.22
CA PRO A 24 -13.59 12.78 7.62
C PRO A 24 -13.48 13.00 6.11
N LYS A 25 -12.24 13.08 5.62
CA LYS A 25 -11.95 13.23 4.20
C LYS A 25 -12.43 11.97 3.45
N GLU A 26 -13.30 12.13 2.46
CA GLU A 26 -13.79 10.99 1.69
C GLU A 26 -12.68 10.30 0.88
N PRO A 27 -12.70 8.96 0.73
CA PRO A 27 -11.73 8.23 -0.08
C PRO A 27 -11.81 8.63 -1.56
N VAL A 28 -10.67 8.81 -2.23
CA VAL A 28 -10.62 9.23 -3.64
C VAL A 28 -10.02 8.12 -4.49
N CYS A 29 -10.84 7.14 -4.87
CA CYS A 29 -10.33 6.07 -5.72
C CYS A 29 -10.10 6.56 -7.18
N GLY A 30 -9.05 6.05 -7.82
CA GLY A 30 -8.71 6.23 -9.24
C GLY A 30 -7.56 7.19 -9.52
N ASP A 31 -6.82 7.65 -8.51
CA ASP A 31 -5.64 8.52 -8.65
C ASP A 31 -4.30 7.76 -8.61
N ASN A 32 -4.32 6.43 -8.42
CA ASN A 32 -3.18 5.52 -8.30
C ASN A 32 -2.27 5.81 -7.09
N ILE A 33 -2.79 6.46 -6.05
CA ILE A 33 -2.07 6.70 -4.81
C ILE A 33 -2.91 6.17 -3.67
N CYS A 34 -2.49 5.09 -2.99
CA CYS A 34 -3.20 4.63 -1.81
C CYS A 34 -3.06 5.65 -0.65
N GLN A 35 -4.07 6.49 -0.49
CA GLN A 35 -4.10 7.52 0.56
C GLN A 35 -4.43 6.92 1.93
N GLU A 36 -4.16 7.65 3.01
CA GLU A 36 -4.39 7.20 4.39
C GLU A 36 -5.87 6.94 4.73
N ASN A 37 -6.79 7.49 3.95
CA ASN A 37 -8.22 7.27 4.04
C ASN A 37 -8.76 6.28 2.98
N GLU A 38 -7.87 5.60 2.27
CA GLU A 38 -8.21 4.59 1.27
C GLU A 38 -7.79 3.20 1.73
N GLU A 39 -8.59 2.22 1.35
CA GLU A 39 -8.39 0.83 1.73
C GLU A 39 -8.62 -0.07 0.53
N GLU A 40 -7.88 -1.18 0.44
CA GLU A 40 -7.97 -2.12 -0.69
C GLU A 40 -9.41 -2.62 -0.93
N SER A 41 -10.21 -2.71 0.13
CA SER A 41 -11.61 -3.13 0.10
C SER A 41 -12.52 -2.15 -0.67
N GLY A 42 -12.17 -0.86 -0.68
CA GLY A 42 -12.93 0.23 -1.31
C GLY A 42 -12.25 0.85 -2.55
N CYS A 43 -10.92 0.89 -2.57
CA CYS A 43 -10.09 1.48 -3.62
C CYS A 43 -9.01 0.49 -4.11
N LYS A 44 -9.42 -0.72 -4.52
CA LYS A 44 -8.47 -1.74 -5.04
C LYS A 44 -7.62 -1.24 -6.22
N ALA A 45 -8.10 -0.25 -6.97
CA ALA A 45 -7.36 0.33 -8.09
C ALA A 45 -6.12 1.12 -7.63
N ASP A 46 -6.17 1.75 -6.47
CA ASP A 46 -5.10 2.62 -5.95
C ASP A 46 -4.30 1.94 -4.85
N CYS A 47 -4.95 1.04 -4.11
CA CYS A 47 -4.36 0.30 -3.01
C CYS A 47 -4.02 -1.16 -3.35
N GLY A 48 -4.37 -1.67 -4.54
CA GLY A 48 -4.08 -3.05 -4.95
C GLY A 48 -3.05 -3.12 -6.08
N GLY A 49 -1.88 -3.71 -5.82
CA GLY A 49 -0.87 -3.95 -6.86
C GLY A 49 -1.21 -5.11 -7.80
N PHE A 50 -0.22 -5.62 -8.56
CA PHE A 50 -0.37 -6.85 -9.36
C PHE A 50 -0.81 -7.99 -8.44
N GLU A 51 -2.00 -8.55 -8.74
CA GLU A 51 -2.71 -9.54 -7.92
C GLU A 51 -3.29 -9.03 -6.57
N GLY A 52 -3.37 -7.71 -6.36
CA GLY A 52 -3.91 -7.10 -5.14
C GLY A 52 -2.90 -6.96 -4.00
N ILE A 53 -1.63 -7.26 -4.23
CA ILE A 53 -0.58 -7.09 -3.22
C ILE A 53 -0.28 -5.61 -3.04
N THR A 54 -0.35 -5.10 -1.82
CA THR A 54 0.07 -3.73 -1.49
C THR A 54 1.59 -3.65 -1.33
N LYS A 55 2.17 -2.45 -1.53
CA LYS A 55 3.60 -2.20 -1.26
C LYS A 55 3.99 -2.60 0.17
N LYS A 56 3.16 -2.25 1.15
CA LYS A 56 3.40 -2.60 2.55
C LYS A 56 3.44 -4.10 2.77
N GLN A 57 2.51 -4.86 2.20
CA GLN A 57 2.52 -6.32 2.29
C GLN A 57 3.78 -6.91 1.67
N CYS A 58 4.23 -6.36 0.53
CA CYS A 58 5.47 -6.77 -0.11
C CYS A 58 6.69 -6.52 0.79
N ASP A 59 6.82 -5.29 1.29
CA ASP A 59 7.94 -4.88 2.15
C ASP A 59 7.98 -5.70 3.47
N ASP A 60 6.83 -5.92 4.11
CA ASP A 60 6.70 -6.73 5.33
C ASP A 60 7.08 -8.21 5.10
N ALA A 61 6.89 -8.71 3.87
CA ALA A 61 7.23 -10.06 3.47
C ALA A 61 8.68 -10.22 2.97
N TYR A 62 9.50 -9.17 3.10
CA TYR A 62 10.86 -9.12 2.53
C TYR A 62 10.85 -9.31 1.00
N GLY A 63 9.79 -8.88 0.32
CA GLY A 63 9.72 -8.80 -1.14
C GLY A 63 10.41 -7.54 -1.67
N HIS A 64 10.52 -7.43 -3.00
CA HIS A 64 11.00 -6.22 -3.65
C HIS A 64 9.86 -5.56 -4.44
N TRP A 65 9.39 -4.41 -3.97
CA TRP A 65 8.36 -3.67 -4.69
C TRP A 65 8.93 -3.01 -5.95
N ASN A 66 8.36 -3.34 -7.10
CA ASN A 66 8.69 -2.73 -8.38
C ASN A 66 7.47 -2.00 -8.94
N GLU A 67 7.52 -0.67 -8.99
CA GLU A 67 6.45 0.19 -9.54
C GLU A 67 6.25 0.01 -11.05
N CYS A 68 7.26 -0.47 -11.76
CA CYS A 68 7.22 -0.77 -13.19
C CYS A 68 7.88 -2.14 -13.47
N GLY A 69 7.25 -3.20 -12.99
CA GLY A 69 7.63 -4.56 -13.38
C GLY A 69 7.07 -4.95 -14.75
N SER A 70 7.65 -6.01 -15.32
CA SER A 70 7.12 -6.67 -16.52
C SER A 70 5.96 -7.61 -16.16
N PRO A 71 4.78 -7.53 -16.79
CA PRO A 71 3.66 -8.43 -16.49
C PRO A 71 3.94 -9.89 -16.90
N CYS A 72 5.03 -10.13 -17.62
CA CYS A 72 5.48 -11.48 -17.96
C CYS A 72 6.58 -12.00 -17.05
N ALA A 73 7.01 -11.25 -16.02
CA ALA A 73 7.96 -11.75 -15.04
C ALA A 73 7.45 -13.08 -14.44
N GLY A 74 8.34 -14.06 -14.31
CA GLY A 74 7.97 -15.42 -13.89
C GLY A 74 7.21 -16.28 -14.91
N THR A 75 6.88 -15.81 -16.12
CA THR A 75 6.12 -16.60 -17.11
C THR A 75 6.96 -17.32 -18.16
N GLY A 76 8.26 -16.99 -18.25
CA GLY A 76 9.15 -17.54 -19.27
C GLY A 76 8.85 -17.06 -20.69
N ALA A 77 8.07 -15.99 -20.87
CA ALA A 77 7.87 -15.36 -22.17
C ALA A 77 9.14 -14.63 -22.63
N ASP A 78 9.56 -14.87 -23.87
CA ASP A 78 10.76 -14.23 -24.46
C ASP A 78 10.47 -12.80 -24.93
N ILE A 79 9.20 -12.46 -25.14
CA ILE A 79 8.73 -11.12 -25.51
C ILE A 79 7.53 -10.78 -24.62
N CYS A 80 7.65 -9.68 -23.88
CA CYS A 80 6.53 -9.09 -23.17
C CYS A 80 6.24 -7.71 -23.74
N ILE A 81 4.96 -7.35 -23.87
CA ILE A 81 4.55 -5.99 -24.19
C ILE A 81 5.10 -5.10 -23.06
N GLN A 82 5.79 -4.01 -23.40
CA GLN A 82 6.36 -3.07 -22.43
C GLN A 82 5.26 -2.24 -21.76
N VAL A 83 4.51 -2.86 -20.88
CA VAL A 83 3.55 -2.21 -19.99
C VAL A 83 4.10 -2.29 -18.59
N CYS A 84 4.32 -1.15 -17.95
CA CYS A 84 4.64 -1.07 -16.53
C CYS A 84 3.43 -1.52 -15.72
N ARG A 85 3.63 -2.43 -14.77
CA ARG A 85 2.68 -2.68 -13.68
C ARG A 85 3.43 -2.78 -12.37
N GLU A 86 2.80 -2.32 -11.31
CA GLU A 86 3.32 -2.42 -9.95
C GLU A 86 3.28 -3.86 -9.46
N GLN A 87 4.37 -4.42 -8.95
CA GLN A 87 4.45 -5.83 -8.60
C GLN A 87 5.33 -6.03 -7.37
N CYS A 88 5.01 -7.08 -6.61
CA CYS A 88 5.93 -7.59 -5.61
C CYS A 88 6.82 -8.65 -6.24
N GLU A 89 8.09 -8.33 -6.45
CA GLU A 89 9.10 -9.25 -6.95
C GLU A 89 9.65 -10.13 -5.81
N CYS A 90 10.02 -11.35 -6.18
CA CYS A 90 10.45 -12.38 -5.24
C CYS A 90 11.59 -13.22 -5.83
N GLY A 91 12.24 -14.03 -5.00
CA GLY A 91 13.37 -14.86 -5.41
C GLY A 91 14.65 -14.03 -5.59
N GLY A 92 15.37 -14.29 -6.67
CA GLY A 92 16.68 -13.71 -6.90
C GLY A 92 17.75 -14.19 -5.92
N ILE A 93 18.98 -13.71 -6.13
CA ILE A 93 20.11 -13.97 -5.22
C ILE A 93 19.88 -13.38 -3.82
N ALA A 94 19.02 -12.36 -3.72
CA ALA A 94 18.65 -11.72 -2.46
C ALA A 94 17.64 -12.56 -1.65
N GLY A 95 17.00 -13.56 -2.27
CA GLY A 95 16.02 -14.41 -1.59
C GLY A 95 14.76 -13.65 -1.16
N PHE A 96 14.26 -12.74 -2.00
CA PHE A 96 13.06 -11.96 -1.73
C PHE A 96 11.84 -12.85 -1.51
N GLY A 97 11.06 -12.55 -0.47
CA GLY A 97 9.90 -13.33 -0.05
C GLY A 97 8.59 -12.87 -0.70
N CYS A 98 7.54 -13.69 -0.53
CA CYS A 98 6.17 -13.31 -0.86
C CYS A 98 5.30 -13.23 0.40
N PRO A 99 4.28 -12.36 0.41
CA PRO A 99 3.32 -12.30 1.50
C PRO A 99 2.61 -13.64 1.70
N SER A 100 2.02 -13.84 2.88
CA SER A 100 1.25 -15.05 3.17
C SER A 100 0.09 -15.22 2.19
N GLY A 101 -0.07 -16.43 1.65
CA GLY A 101 -1.08 -16.74 0.61
C GLY A 101 -0.63 -16.48 -0.83
N TYR A 102 0.60 -16.00 -1.02
CA TYR A 102 1.21 -15.81 -2.33
C TYR A 102 2.40 -16.74 -2.52
N ASN A 103 2.60 -17.18 -3.76
CA ASN A 103 3.72 -18.00 -4.16
C ASN A 103 4.64 -17.22 -5.11
N CYS A 104 5.94 -17.47 -5.01
CA CYS A 104 6.89 -16.86 -5.93
C CYS A 104 6.87 -17.60 -7.27
N LYS A 105 6.36 -16.92 -8.30
CA LYS A 105 6.33 -17.45 -9.67
C LYS A 105 7.63 -17.13 -10.38
N LEU A 106 8.39 -18.18 -10.66
CA LEU A 106 9.67 -18.15 -11.33
C LEU A 106 9.54 -18.77 -12.73
N SER A 107 10.36 -18.35 -13.70
CA SER A 107 10.32 -18.90 -15.07
C SER A 107 11.01 -20.27 -15.18
N GLY A 108 11.84 -20.63 -14.22
CA GLY A 108 12.65 -21.84 -14.16
C GLY A 108 13.85 -21.85 -15.12
N LYS A 109 14.14 -20.74 -15.81
CA LYS A 109 15.11 -20.72 -16.91
C LYS A 109 16.56 -20.43 -16.47
N ILE A 110 16.75 -19.70 -15.37
CA ILE A 110 18.07 -19.30 -14.88
C ILE A 110 18.15 -19.49 -13.37
N ALA A 111 19.36 -19.77 -12.86
CA ALA A 111 19.60 -19.77 -11.42
C ALA A 111 19.45 -18.35 -10.87
N ASP A 112 18.98 -18.22 -9.62
CA ASP A 112 18.79 -16.95 -8.94
C ASP A 112 17.91 -15.96 -9.71
N GLU A 113 16.89 -16.49 -10.40
CA GLU A 113 15.97 -15.65 -11.16
C GLU A 113 15.04 -14.84 -10.25
N MET A 114 14.74 -13.62 -10.69
CA MET A 114 13.68 -12.82 -10.11
C MET A 114 12.33 -13.31 -10.66
N GLY A 115 11.40 -13.52 -9.75
CA GLY A 115 10.01 -13.85 -10.03
C GLY A 115 9.06 -12.77 -9.52
N VAL A 116 7.78 -13.10 -9.53
CA VAL A 116 6.73 -12.24 -9.01
C VAL A 116 5.80 -13.02 -8.10
N CYS A 117 5.33 -12.37 -7.05
CA CYS A 117 4.35 -12.95 -6.16
C CYS A 117 3.00 -13.01 -6.86
N VAL A 118 2.41 -14.20 -6.90
CA VAL A 118 1.07 -14.45 -7.45
C VAL A 118 0.23 -15.20 -6.43
N SER A 119 -1.10 -15.05 -6.51
CA SER A 119 -2.02 -15.77 -5.62
C SER A 119 -1.75 -17.28 -5.68
N GLY A 120 -1.56 -17.90 -4.51
CA GLY A 120 -1.16 -19.30 -4.38
C GLY A 120 -2.26 -20.33 -4.50
#